data_AF-A0A3S5GYN5-F1
#
_entry.id   AF-A0A3S5GYN5-F1
#
_cell.length_a   1.000
_cell.length_b   1.000
_cell.length_c   1.000
_cell.angle_alpha   90.00
_cell.angle_beta   90.00
_cell.angle_gamma   90.00
#
_symmetry.space_group_name_H-M   'P 1'
#
loop_
_entity.id
_entity.type
_entity.pdbx_description
1 polymer ?
#
loop_
_entity_poly.entity_id
_entity_poly.type
_entity_poly.pdbx_seq_one_letter_code
_entity_poly.pdbx_strand_id
1 'polypeptide(L)'
;MAPALVACSLDAGAPEGETAEQRADDLSACSYTITTNTYVGSPDYWGTITFKNTGASAMTSPQIAFNVPSGVTCDYDEPGWTHTQSGVTCTYSRTSSLSIGVNASYTFYYSTNSSASFTATGIQISDPSCDAGGTGGSGGTGGSGGTGGSGGTGGTGGSGGSGGSSGMSATQKKVAEALTSIWENDTPVIDYAYSENIDDGRGYTNGRAGFCTGTGDAIMVIECYSGLRSAANGNLMAKYMPGLTVINDRYLSTGEDQAGTAELDAIGNWTGDWAASYNNTTTRADFKSCQDQISDQLYYTPAMNEAAKWGLTTALSKAALYDVFINHGESGAKKLIKDTNTALGNSSQVAPAIGYNGITEDAWLKKFLEKRRNTLAADSTWIDAIDRVAAYEKQRRRANWDLSVAVKNDVRARDCWGSSYPASGYTVRTINPDGTWSTPSSYTYSCN
;
A
#
# COMPACT_ATOMS: atom_id res chain seq x y z
N MET A 1 35.95 53.25 14.07
CA MET A 1 37.26 53.02 13.42
C MET A 1 37.10 51.85 12.46
N ALA A 2 37.71 51.94 11.28
CA ALA A 2 38.00 50.81 10.37
C ALA A 2 39.46 50.99 9.92
N PRO A 3 40.15 49.91 9.52
CA PRO A 3 40.19 49.51 8.10
C PRO A 3 39.89 48.00 7.91
N ALA A 4 39.47 47.44 6.76
CA ALA A 4 39.39 47.85 5.34
C ALA A 4 40.58 47.47 4.43
N LEU A 5 40.21 47.16 3.16
CA LEU A 5 41.02 46.86 1.94
C LEU A 5 41.71 45.47 1.94
N VAL A 6 41.81 44.69 0.85
CA VAL A 6 41.32 44.74 -0.56
C VAL A 6 40.96 43.29 -0.98
N ALA A 7 39.95 42.89 -1.79
CA ALA A 7 39.07 43.51 -2.80
C ALA A 7 39.63 43.65 -4.24
N CYS A 8 38.90 43.11 -5.24
CA CYS A 8 39.04 43.37 -6.69
C CYS A 8 37.66 43.18 -7.39
N SER A 9 37.38 43.87 -8.49
CA SER A 9 36.01 44.10 -9.01
C SER A 9 35.90 43.99 -10.54
N LEU A 10 34.66 43.99 -11.05
CA LEU A 10 34.17 44.98 -12.04
C LEU A 10 32.63 44.95 -12.17
N ASP A 11 32.05 46.00 -12.76
CA ASP A 11 30.61 46.31 -12.84
C ASP A 11 30.23 46.71 -14.29
N ALA A 12 29.00 46.40 -14.73
CA ALA A 12 28.43 46.80 -16.02
C ALA A 12 26.88 46.64 -16.15
N GLY A 13 26.11 47.35 -15.33
CA GLY A 13 24.86 48.08 -15.72
C GLY A 13 23.66 47.43 -16.46
N ALA A 14 22.50 47.49 -15.78
CA ALA A 14 21.12 47.70 -16.30
C ALA A 14 20.42 46.55 -17.10
N PRO A 15 19.07 46.59 -17.29
CA PRO A 15 18.04 47.53 -16.80
C PRO A 15 16.96 46.88 -15.90
N GLU A 16 15.80 47.53 -15.77
CA GLU A 16 14.64 47.09 -14.95
C GLU A 16 13.69 46.13 -15.69
N GLY A 17 13.14 45.14 -14.96
CA GLY A 17 11.76 44.67 -15.13
C GLY A 17 11.42 43.58 -16.17
N GLU A 18 11.43 42.31 -15.75
CA GLU A 18 10.63 41.22 -16.36
C GLU A 18 9.87 40.45 -15.26
N THR A 19 8.72 39.85 -15.59
CA THR A 19 7.84 39.14 -14.63
C THR A 19 8.18 37.66 -14.48
N ALA A 20 7.62 37.01 -13.47
CA ALA A 20 7.87 35.59 -13.13
C ALA A 20 7.29 34.56 -14.14
N GLU A 21 6.93 34.99 -15.36
CA GLU A 21 6.24 34.17 -16.37
C GLU A 21 7.18 33.68 -17.49
N GLN A 22 8.44 34.14 -17.52
CA GLN A 22 9.45 33.79 -18.54
C GLN A 22 10.55 32.86 -18.03
N ARG A 23 10.23 31.95 -17.09
CA ARG A 23 11.16 30.87 -16.66
C ARG A 23 10.61 29.45 -16.79
N ALA A 24 9.75 29.25 -17.79
CA ALA A 24 9.43 27.92 -18.31
C ALA A 24 10.54 27.45 -19.28
N ASP A 25 11.75 27.21 -18.74
CA ASP A 25 12.80 26.50 -19.46
C ASP A 25 12.29 25.07 -19.80
N ASP A 26 12.60 24.55 -20.99
CA ASP A 26 11.98 23.32 -21.56
C ASP A 26 11.98 22.11 -20.59
N LEU A 27 10.85 21.88 -19.92
CA LEU A 27 10.56 20.61 -19.27
C LEU A 27 10.25 19.57 -20.35
N SER A 28 11.06 18.52 -20.44
CA SER A 28 10.77 17.40 -21.33
C SER A 28 9.37 16.86 -21.05
N ALA A 29 8.64 16.50 -22.12
CA ALA A 29 7.23 16.11 -22.07
C ALA A 29 6.94 15.10 -20.95
N CYS A 30 7.90 14.20 -20.72
CA CYS A 30 8.05 13.44 -19.49
C CYS A 30 9.41 13.76 -18.86
N SER A 31 9.40 14.09 -17.57
CA SER A 31 10.56 14.05 -16.68
C SER A 31 10.12 13.42 -15.37
N TYR A 32 11.04 12.97 -14.54
CA TYR A 32 10.70 12.34 -13.27
C TYR A 32 11.75 12.59 -12.20
N THR A 33 11.34 12.44 -10.94
CA THR A 33 12.24 12.37 -9.77
C THR A 33 11.95 11.08 -9.02
N ILE A 34 12.99 10.29 -8.72
CA ILE A 34 12.85 9.11 -7.85
C ILE A 34 12.74 9.59 -6.40
N THR A 35 11.62 9.27 -5.74
CA THR A 35 11.33 9.65 -4.34
C THR A 35 11.47 8.47 -3.37
N THR A 36 11.51 7.23 -3.87
CA THR A 36 11.80 6.03 -3.07
C THR A 36 12.53 5.01 -3.94
N ASN A 37 13.54 4.35 -3.39
CA ASN A 37 14.30 3.30 -4.04
C ASN A 37 14.85 2.35 -2.98
N THR A 38 14.13 1.26 -2.72
CA THR A 38 14.49 0.26 -1.71
C THR A 38 14.39 -1.15 -2.29
N TYR A 39 15.21 -2.05 -1.75
CA TYR A 39 14.99 -3.50 -1.84
C TYR A 39 15.41 -4.16 -0.53
N VAL A 40 14.49 -4.90 0.09
CA VAL A 40 14.74 -5.70 1.29
C VAL A 40 14.92 -7.15 0.87
N GLY A 41 16.05 -7.74 1.28
CA GLY A 41 16.37 -9.14 1.04
C GLY A 41 15.55 -10.10 1.91
N SER A 42 16.16 -11.20 2.35
CA SER A 42 15.49 -12.17 3.22
C SER A 42 15.08 -11.53 4.56
N PRO A 43 13.81 -11.68 5.02
CA PRO A 43 12.81 -12.64 4.55
C PRO A 43 11.83 -12.12 3.49
N ASP A 44 11.90 -10.85 3.11
CA ASP A 44 10.86 -10.13 2.37
C ASP A 44 10.95 -10.27 0.86
N TYR A 45 12.18 -10.23 0.31
CA TYR A 45 12.50 -10.31 -1.13
C TYR A 45 11.73 -9.29 -1.97
N TRP A 46 11.58 -8.06 -1.48
CA TRP A 46 10.68 -7.06 -2.07
C TRP A 46 11.35 -5.69 -2.20
N GLY A 47 11.10 -5.02 -3.32
CA GLY A 47 11.60 -3.68 -3.60
C GLY A 47 10.53 -2.75 -4.14
N THR A 48 10.78 -1.46 -3.92
CA THR A 48 9.87 -0.36 -4.20
C THR A 48 10.63 0.76 -4.90
N ILE A 49 10.17 1.15 -6.09
CA ILE A 49 10.62 2.37 -6.78
C ILE A 49 9.41 3.31 -6.87
N THR A 50 9.45 4.39 -6.10
CA THR A 50 8.47 5.48 -6.24
C THR A 50 9.09 6.58 -7.07
N PHE A 51 8.40 7.02 -8.11
CA PHE A 51 8.80 8.18 -8.90
C PHE A 51 7.64 9.18 -9.03
N LYS A 52 7.98 10.46 -8.93
CA LYS A 52 7.09 11.57 -9.24
C LYS A 52 7.23 11.93 -10.71
N ASN A 53 6.14 11.97 -11.47
CA ASN A 53 6.10 12.57 -12.80
C ASN A 53 6.25 14.10 -12.66
N THR A 54 7.37 14.64 -13.13
CA THR A 54 7.68 16.08 -13.16
C THR A 54 7.65 16.66 -14.58
N GLY A 55 7.21 15.87 -15.57
CA GLY A 55 7.08 16.29 -16.96
C GLY A 55 5.88 17.21 -17.21
N ALA A 56 5.82 17.76 -18.42
CA ALA A 56 4.71 18.62 -18.86
C ALA A 56 3.41 17.85 -19.16
N SER A 57 3.48 16.52 -19.33
CA SER A 57 2.36 15.64 -19.70
C SER A 57 2.17 14.47 -18.72
N ALA A 58 0.97 13.88 -18.71
CA ALA A 58 0.71 12.64 -18.00
C ALA A 58 1.33 11.44 -18.72
N MET A 59 1.98 10.54 -17.98
CA MET A 59 2.41 9.24 -18.52
C MET A 59 1.20 8.31 -18.65
N THR A 60 1.19 7.44 -19.67
CA THR A 60 0.04 6.60 -20.07
C THR A 60 0.38 5.12 -20.31
N SER A 61 1.67 4.82 -20.53
CA SER A 61 2.24 3.49 -20.75
C SER A 61 3.73 3.47 -20.36
N PRO A 62 4.10 3.79 -19.11
CA PRO A 62 5.51 3.87 -18.70
C PRO A 62 6.27 2.55 -18.83
N GLN A 63 7.57 2.65 -19.01
CA GLN A 63 8.57 1.58 -18.92
C GLN A 63 9.58 1.96 -17.84
N ILE A 64 9.98 0.97 -17.03
CA ILE A 64 10.83 1.12 -15.84
C ILE A 64 12.01 0.18 -16.00
N ALA A 65 13.20 0.72 -16.24
CA ALA A 65 14.45 -0.05 -16.32
C ALA A 65 15.36 0.27 -15.13
N PHE A 66 16.01 -0.74 -14.55
CA PHE A 66 16.95 -0.56 -13.44
C PHE A 66 17.93 -1.74 -13.33
N ASN A 67 19.07 -1.51 -12.68
CA ASN A 67 20.11 -2.51 -12.46
C ASN A 67 20.02 -3.12 -11.05
N VAL A 68 20.00 -4.45 -11.00
CA VAL A 68 20.16 -5.27 -9.79
C VAL A 68 21.62 -5.74 -9.63
N PRO A 69 22.04 -6.28 -8.47
CA PRO A 69 23.41 -6.78 -8.30
C PRO A 69 23.76 -7.94 -9.26
N SER A 70 25.06 -8.14 -9.52
CA SER A 70 25.51 -9.21 -10.42
C SER A 70 25.10 -10.60 -9.91
N GLY A 71 24.43 -11.39 -10.76
CA GLY A 71 23.88 -12.71 -10.42
C GLY A 71 22.48 -12.68 -9.80
N VAL A 72 21.92 -11.48 -9.51
CA VAL A 72 20.53 -11.32 -9.07
C VAL A 72 19.59 -11.37 -10.27
N THR A 73 18.41 -11.95 -10.09
CA THR A 73 17.37 -12.09 -11.12
C THR A 73 16.07 -11.49 -10.62
N CYS A 74 15.45 -10.60 -11.39
CA CYS A 74 14.08 -10.15 -11.14
C CYS A 74 13.11 -11.31 -11.42
N ASP A 75 12.13 -11.53 -10.54
CA ASP A 75 11.32 -12.77 -10.55
C ASP A 75 9.82 -12.58 -10.32
N TYR A 76 9.33 -11.34 -10.38
CA TYR A 76 7.91 -11.00 -10.26
C TYR A 76 7.48 -9.94 -11.28
N ASP A 77 6.28 -10.11 -11.83
CA ASP A 77 5.56 -9.13 -12.66
C ASP A 77 4.36 -8.56 -11.86
N GLU A 78 4.38 -7.26 -11.57
CA GLU A 78 3.23 -6.55 -10.99
C GLU A 78 2.03 -6.55 -11.98
N PRO A 79 0.76 -6.61 -11.54
CA PRO A 79 -0.39 -6.63 -12.43
C PRO A 79 -0.43 -5.49 -13.46
N GLY A 80 -0.48 -5.88 -14.74
CA GLY A 80 -0.41 -4.94 -15.86
C GLY A 80 1.01 -4.53 -16.25
N TRP A 81 2.04 -5.21 -15.75
CA TRP A 81 3.42 -5.14 -16.20
C TRP A 81 3.87 -6.48 -16.83
N THR A 82 5.00 -6.46 -17.51
CA THR A 82 5.85 -7.64 -17.73
C THR A 82 7.32 -7.22 -17.89
N HIS A 83 8.27 -8.05 -17.46
CA HIS A 83 9.70 -7.74 -17.55
C HIS A 83 10.52 -8.62 -18.50
N THR A 84 11.66 -8.05 -18.89
CA THR A 84 12.80 -8.78 -19.45
C THR A 84 14.05 -8.40 -18.65
N GLN A 85 15.05 -9.29 -18.60
CA GLN A 85 16.33 -8.97 -17.97
C GLN A 85 17.49 -9.23 -18.94
N SER A 86 18.42 -8.26 -19.02
CA SER A 86 19.64 -8.34 -19.82
C SER A 86 20.85 -8.07 -18.93
N GLY A 87 21.59 -9.13 -18.58
CA GLY A 87 22.67 -9.04 -17.60
C GLY A 87 22.15 -8.59 -16.23
N VAL A 88 22.55 -7.39 -15.80
CA VAL A 88 22.10 -6.76 -14.54
C VAL A 88 20.83 -5.92 -14.70
N THR A 89 20.43 -5.56 -15.91
CA THR A 89 19.32 -4.62 -16.15
C THR A 89 18.00 -5.36 -16.29
N CYS A 90 17.07 -5.14 -15.36
CA CYS A 90 15.67 -5.52 -15.49
C CYS A 90 14.89 -4.37 -16.15
N THR A 91 14.04 -4.67 -17.12
CA THR A 91 13.21 -3.69 -17.85
C THR A 91 11.75 -4.14 -17.84
N TYR A 92 10.93 -3.42 -17.08
CA TYR A 92 9.50 -3.62 -16.91
C TYR A 92 8.70 -2.73 -17.87
N SER A 93 7.77 -3.29 -18.62
CA SER A 93 6.91 -2.57 -19.57
C SER A 93 5.43 -2.82 -19.27
N ARG A 94 4.56 -1.82 -19.44
CA ARG A 94 3.12 -2.00 -19.24
C ARG A 94 2.50 -2.97 -20.26
N THR A 95 1.64 -3.85 -19.76
CA THR A 95 0.74 -4.72 -20.53
C THR A 95 -0.73 -4.27 -20.45
N SER A 96 -1.04 -3.26 -19.62
CA SER A 96 -2.34 -2.57 -19.59
C SER A 96 -2.20 -1.07 -19.23
N SER A 97 -3.20 -0.27 -19.57
CA SER A 97 -3.19 1.19 -19.37
C SER A 97 -2.89 1.61 -17.93
N LEU A 98 -2.11 2.68 -17.74
CA LEU A 98 -1.81 3.30 -16.45
C LEU A 98 -1.62 4.81 -16.66
N SER A 99 -2.42 5.65 -16.00
CA SER A 99 -2.31 7.12 -16.12
C SER A 99 -1.64 7.70 -14.88
N ILE A 100 -0.50 8.39 -15.06
CA ILE A 100 0.24 9.09 -13.99
C ILE A 100 0.24 10.58 -14.35
N GLY A 101 -0.63 11.34 -13.68
CA GLY A 101 -0.79 12.77 -13.91
C GLY A 101 0.50 13.58 -13.68
N VAL A 102 0.56 14.78 -14.26
CA VAL A 102 1.62 15.75 -13.96
C VAL A 102 1.64 16.04 -12.46
N ASN A 103 2.82 16.04 -11.86
CA ASN A 103 3.07 16.11 -10.41
C ASN A 103 2.53 14.93 -9.56
N ALA A 104 1.92 13.89 -10.15
CA ALA A 104 1.55 12.68 -9.41
C ALA A 104 2.78 11.78 -9.18
N SER A 105 2.78 11.05 -8.06
CA SER A 105 3.73 9.95 -7.81
C SER A 105 3.09 8.62 -8.16
N TYR A 106 3.88 7.71 -8.73
CA TYR A 106 3.54 6.30 -8.89
C TYR A 106 4.57 5.43 -8.19
N THR A 107 4.08 4.40 -7.50
CA THR A 107 4.87 3.41 -6.78
C THR A 107 4.85 2.11 -7.56
N PHE A 108 6.02 1.68 -8.01
CA PHE A 108 6.24 0.42 -8.71
C PHE A 108 6.89 -0.60 -7.77
N TYR A 109 6.46 -1.86 -7.85
CA TYR A 109 6.96 -2.93 -6.99
C TYR A 109 7.62 -4.06 -7.78
N TYR A 110 8.72 -4.60 -7.23
CA TYR A 110 9.46 -5.71 -7.82
C TYR A 110 9.95 -6.70 -6.74
N SER A 111 10.22 -7.93 -7.17
CA SER A 111 10.89 -8.98 -6.39
C SER A 111 12.16 -9.39 -7.11
N THR A 112 13.12 -9.94 -6.36
CA THR A 112 14.28 -10.62 -6.93
C THR A 112 14.65 -11.84 -6.09
N ASN A 113 15.47 -12.72 -6.65
CA ASN A 113 16.05 -13.84 -5.92
C ASN A 113 17.11 -13.43 -4.85
N SER A 114 17.42 -12.14 -4.68
CA SER A 114 18.44 -11.68 -3.74
C SER A 114 17.98 -11.79 -2.29
N SER A 115 18.68 -12.61 -1.51
CA SER A 115 18.53 -12.68 -0.06
C SER A 115 19.21 -11.52 0.69
N ALA A 116 19.99 -10.68 0.00
CA ALA A 116 20.58 -9.46 0.54
C ALA A 116 19.81 -8.22 0.09
N SER A 117 19.58 -7.28 1.02
CA SER A 117 19.01 -5.95 0.72
C SER A 117 19.96 -5.12 -0.15
N PHE A 118 19.41 -4.30 -1.05
CA PHE A 118 20.18 -3.42 -1.92
C PHE A 118 19.38 -2.17 -2.31
N THR A 119 20.01 -1.27 -3.08
CA THR A 119 19.38 -0.11 -3.71
C THR A 119 19.55 -0.26 -5.21
N ALA A 120 18.46 -0.21 -5.98
CA ALA A 120 18.54 -0.37 -7.44
C ALA A 120 19.33 0.80 -8.06
N THR A 121 20.15 0.53 -9.07
CA THR A 121 21.01 1.56 -9.67
C THR A 121 20.65 1.80 -11.13
N GLY A 122 20.97 2.99 -11.67
CA GLY A 122 20.67 3.31 -13.07
C GLY A 122 19.17 3.25 -13.41
N ILE A 123 18.29 3.64 -12.48
CA ILE A 123 16.85 3.67 -12.72
C ILE A 123 16.55 4.65 -13.87
N GLN A 124 15.83 4.19 -14.88
CA GLN A 124 15.33 4.97 -16.01
C GLN A 124 13.83 4.74 -16.14
N ILE A 125 13.07 5.84 -16.16
CA ILE A 125 11.64 5.84 -16.49
C ILE A 125 11.47 6.48 -17.87
N SER A 126 10.81 5.78 -18.79
CA SER A 126 10.42 6.27 -20.12
C SER A 126 8.94 6.01 -20.36
N ASP A 127 8.34 6.62 -21.39
CA ASP A 127 6.96 6.35 -21.81
C ASP A 127 6.84 6.68 -23.32
N PRO A 128 6.19 5.85 -24.15
CA PRO A 128 6.10 6.09 -25.61
C PRO A 128 5.43 7.40 -26.03
N SER A 129 4.64 8.04 -25.16
CA SER A 129 4.05 9.36 -25.41
C SER A 129 5.06 10.50 -25.39
N CYS A 130 6.24 10.30 -24.78
CA CYS A 130 7.27 11.33 -24.62
C CYS A 130 8.13 11.48 -25.89
N ASP A 131 8.41 10.37 -26.58
CA ASP A 131 9.30 10.32 -27.75
C ASP A 131 8.73 11.04 -28.99
N ALA A 132 7.43 11.33 -28.99
CA ALA A 132 6.73 12.00 -30.08
C ALA A 132 7.01 13.53 -30.20
N GLY A 133 7.70 14.14 -29.23
CA GLY A 133 7.86 15.60 -29.13
C GLY A 133 9.10 16.23 -29.78
N GLY A 134 10.06 15.44 -30.27
CA GLY A 134 11.42 15.91 -30.57
C GLY A 134 11.76 16.18 -32.04
N THR A 135 11.29 17.27 -32.65
CA THR A 135 11.76 17.70 -33.99
C THR A 135 12.89 18.73 -33.94
N GLY A 136 14.13 18.25 -33.81
CA GLY A 136 15.35 19.06 -33.97
C GLY A 136 16.55 18.16 -34.20
N GLY A 137 17.16 18.18 -35.39
CA GLY A 137 18.10 17.13 -35.80
C GLY A 137 19.36 17.62 -36.49
N SER A 138 20.36 16.74 -36.58
CA SER A 138 21.39 16.77 -37.63
C SER A 138 22.15 15.44 -37.75
N GLY A 139 22.44 15.01 -38.98
CA GLY A 139 23.56 14.11 -39.31
C GLY A 139 23.42 12.61 -39.02
N GLY A 140 23.02 11.81 -40.03
CA GLY A 140 23.18 10.34 -40.01
C GLY A 140 22.56 9.66 -41.25
N THR A 141 23.37 9.09 -42.15
CA THR A 141 22.91 8.58 -43.45
C THR A 141 22.88 7.06 -43.58
N GLY A 142 21.77 6.52 -44.08
CA GLY A 142 21.75 5.26 -44.86
C GLY A 142 20.87 4.12 -44.33
N GLY A 143 20.24 3.38 -45.25
CA GLY A 143 19.54 2.10 -44.95
C GLY A 143 18.13 2.00 -45.55
N SER A 144 18.01 1.44 -46.76
CA SER A 144 16.74 1.34 -47.49
C SER A 144 15.83 0.17 -47.04
N GLY A 145 14.52 0.40 -47.04
CA GLY A 145 13.56 -0.51 -47.69
C GLY A 145 12.64 -1.38 -46.82
N GLY A 146 11.33 -1.21 -47.02
CA GLY A 146 10.26 -2.11 -46.52
C GLY A 146 8.89 -1.50 -46.79
N THR A 147 7.97 -2.22 -47.46
CA THR A 147 6.70 -1.65 -47.97
C THR A 147 5.47 -2.51 -47.66
N GLY A 148 4.34 -1.84 -47.37
CA GLY A 148 3.00 -2.44 -47.28
C GLY A 148 2.57 -2.83 -45.86
N GLY A 149 1.28 -2.80 -45.51
CA GLY A 149 0.10 -2.47 -46.33
C GLY A 149 -1.15 -2.17 -45.47
N SER A 150 -2.24 -1.75 -46.12
CA SER A 150 -3.37 -1.04 -45.48
C SER A 150 -4.52 -1.94 -44.99
N GLY A 151 -5.18 -1.49 -43.90
CA GLY A 151 -6.66 -1.46 -43.83
C GLY A 151 -7.37 -2.52 -42.97
N GLY A 152 -8.35 -2.07 -42.18
CA GLY A 152 -9.32 -2.91 -41.45
C GLY A 152 -10.17 -2.07 -40.49
N THR A 153 -11.50 -2.12 -40.58
CA THR A 153 -12.42 -1.21 -39.85
C THR A 153 -13.54 -1.92 -39.11
N GLY A 154 -13.69 -1.61 -37.82
CA GLY A 154 -14.95 -1.69 -37.04
C GLY A 154 -15.33 -3.06 -36.45
N GLY A 155 -16.05 -3.04 -35.31
CA GLY A 155 -16.65 -4.27 -34.72
C GLY A 155 -16.87 -4.30 -33.20
N THR A 156 -17.79 -3.48 -32.70
CA THR A 156 -18.65 -3.69 -31.49
C THR A 156 -18.33 -4.77 -30.44
N GLY A 157 -18.33 -4.37 -29.15
CA GLY A 157 -18.55 -5.23 -27.97
C GLY A 157 -17.27 -5.67 -27.23
N GLY A 158 -17.31 -6.00 -25.93
CA GLY A 158 -18.44 -5.96 -24.99
C GLY A 158 -18.39 -7.11 -23.97
N SER A 159 -17.86 -6.83 -22.77
CA SER A 159 -17.76 -7.73 -21.59
C SER A 159 -16.77 -8.93 -21.66
N GLY A 160 -16.06 -9.13 -20.53
CA GLY A 160 -15.63 -10.46 -20.06
C GLY A 160 -14.22 -10.92 -20.46
N GLY A 161 -13.21 -10.65 -19.61
CA GLY A 161 -11.83 -11.12 -19.85
C GLY A 161 -10.83 -10.78 -18.74
N SER A 162 -11.16 -11.04 -17.48
CA SER A 162 -10.24 -10.79 -16.36
C SER A 162 -9.24 -11.94 -16.16
N GLY A 163 -7.94 -11.62 -16.04
CA GLY A 163 -6.89 -12.60 -15.77
C GLY A 163 -5.58 -11.96 -15.34
N GLY A 164 -5.25 -12.06 -14.05
CA GLY A 164 -4.03 -11.50 -13.45
C GLY A 164 -4.32 -10.77 -12.13
N SER A 165 -3.97 -11.41 -11.00
CA SER A 165 -4.09 -10.89 -9.61
C SER A 165 -5.38 -10.12 -9.29
N SER A 166 -6.51 -10.84 -9.17
CA SER A 166 -7.68 -10.28 -8.50
C SER A 166 -7.46 -10.24 -6.98
N GLY A 167 -7.17 -9.04 -6.46
CA GLY A 167 -7.54 -8.70 -5.09
C GLY A 167 -9.04 -8.90 -4.87
N MET A 168 -9.49 -8.84 -3.62
CA MET A 168 -10.93 -8.93 -3.32
C MET A 168 -11.71 -7.84 -4.07
N SER A 169 -12.90 -8.19 -4.57
CA SER A 169 -13.81 -7.20 -5.16
C SER A 169 -14.20 -6.13 -4.13
N ALA A 170 -14.61 -4.94 -4.57
CA ALA A 170 -14.90 -3.82 -3.65
C ALA A 170 -15.90 -4.17 -2.53
N THR A 171 -16.87 -5.04 -2.81
CA THR A 171 -17.80 -5.57 -1.81
C THR A 171 -17.15 -6.57 -0.84
N GLN A 172 -16.40 -7.55 -1.35
CA GLN A 172 -15.65 -8.52 -0.52
C GLN A 172 -14.61 -7.82 0.38
N LYS A 173 -13.89 -6.84 -0.16
CA LYS A 173 -12.95 -5.98 0.57
C LYS A 173 -13.68 -5.22 1.68
N LYS A 174 -14.79 -4.54 1.37
CA LYS A 174 -15.62 -3.84 2.37
C LYS A 174 -16.14 -4.78 3.47
N VAL A 175 -16.48 -6.03 3.16
CA VAL A 175 -16.85 -7.04 4.17
C VAL A 175 -15.65 -7.44 5.04
N ALA A 176 -14.46 -7.61 4.46
CA ALA A 176 -13.24 -7.91 5.20
C ALA A 176 -12.84 -6.75 6.14
N GLU A 177 -12.84 -5.51 5.63
CA GLU A 177 -12.53 -4.31 6.39
C GLU A 177 -13.56 -4.07 7.51
N ALA A 178 -14.85 -4.25 7.23
CA ALA A 178 -15.91 -4.17 8.24
C ALA A 178 -15.79 -5.27 9.31
N LEU A 179 -15.26 -6.46 8.97
CA LEU A 179 -14.99 -7.53 9.93
C LEU A 179 -13.76 -7.18 10.80
N THR A 180 -12.65 -6.75 10.19
CA THR A 180 -11.46 -6.28 10.93
C THR A 180 -11.80 -5.11 11.86
N SER A 181 -12.59 -4.15 11.40
CA SER A 181 -13.02 -2.99 12.18
C SER A 181 -13.79 -3.36 13.46
N ILE A 182 -14.52 -4.48 13.49
CA ILE A 182 -15.14 -4.99 14.72
C ILE A 182 -14.07 -5.38 15.75
N TRP A 183 -12.99 -6.04 15.33
CA TRP A 183 -11.94 -6.51 16.23
C TRP A 183 -11.01 -5.39 16.71
N GLU A 184 -10.91 -4.28 15.97
CA GLU A 184 -10.17 -3.09 16.44
C GLU A 184 -11.06 -2.12 17.24
N ASN A 185 -12.35 -1.96 16.91
CA ASN A 185 -13.19 -0.84 17.39
C ASN A 185 -14.61 -1.22 17.88
N ASP A 186 -14.97 -2.51 17.98
CA ASP A 186 -16.34 -3.01 18.23
C ASP A 186 -17.43 -2.57 17.22
N THR A 187 -17.04 -1.96 16.10
CA THR A 187 -17.98 -1.43 15.09
C THR A 187 -17.56 -1.84 13.67
N PRO A 188 -18.50 -2.17 12.77
CA PRO A 188 -18.21 -2.35 11.35
C PRO A 188 -17.95 -1.02 10.62
N VAL A 189 -18.01 0.12 11.32
CA VAL A 189 -17.78 1.46 10.78
C VAL A 189 -16.33 1.87 11.01
N ILE A 190 -15.59 1.99 9.92
CA ILE A 190 -14.24 2.56 9.89
C ILE A 190 -14.32 4.04 10.31
N ASP A 191 -13.63 4.42 11.38
CA ASP A 191 -13.54 5.82 11.79
C ASP A 191 -12.33 6.52 11.15
N TYR A 192 -12.60 7.36 10.16
CA TYR A 192 -11.61 8.20 9.49
C TYR A 192 -11.33 9.52 10.23
N ALA A 193 -12.19 9.92 11.17
CA ALA A 193 -12.07 11.13 11.98
C ALA A 193 -11.32 10.90 13.30
N TYR A 194 -11.21 9.65 13.76
CA TYR A 194 -10.47 9.28 14.96
C TYR A 194 -9.05 9.85 14.96
N SER A 195 -8.65 10.44 16.08
CA SER A 195 -7.31 10.97 16.31
C SER A 195 -7.12 11.18 17.81
N GLU A 196 -6.19 10.45 18.42
CA GLU A 196 -5.96 10.44 19.87
C GLU A 196 -4.50 10.06 20.16
N ASN A 197 -3.90 10.63 21.20
CA ASN A 197 -2.67 10.06 21.76
C ASN A 197 -3.12 9.09 22.85
N ILE A 198 -2.97 7.79 22.58
CA ILE A 198 -3.37 6.72 23.50
C ILE A 198 -2.25 6.34 24.49
N ASP A 199 -1.19 7.15 24.58
CA ASP A 199 -0.01 6.99 25.43
C ASP A 199 0.72 5.64 25.27
N ASP A 200 0.62 5.03 24.08
CA ASP A 200 1.26 3.74 23.73
C ASP A 200 2.74 3.87 23.31
N GLY A 201 3.24 5.10 23.16
CA GLY A 201 4.59 5.42 22.71
C GLY A 201 4.71 5.84 21.24
N ARG A 202 3.63 5.92 20.47
CA ARG A 202 3.65 6.26 19.03
C ARG A 202 3.18 7.68 18.69
N GLY A 203 2.85 8.48 19.71
CA GLY A 203 2.27 9.81 19.56
C GLY A 203 0.78 9.72 19.23
N TYR A 204 0.31 10.53 18.29
CA TYR A 204 -1.09 10.50 17.86
C TYR A 204 -1.37 9.31 16.92
N THR A 205 -2.30 8.45 17.29
CA THR A 205 -2.90 7.37 16.48
C THR A 205 -4.14 7.89 15.74
N ASN A 206 -4.26 7.66 14.43
CA ASN A 206 -5.23 8.37 13.59
C ASN A 206 -5.94 7.52 12.52
N GLY A 207 -7.23 7.77 12.32
CA GLY A 207 -8.00 7.35 11.13
C GLY A 207 -8.11 5.85 10.90
N ARG A 208 -8.40 5.47 9.63
CA ARG A 208 -8.94 4.14 9.24
C ARG A 208 -8.16 2.90 9.65
N ALA A 209 -6.89 3.05 10.03
CA ALA A 209 -5.96 1.97 10.35
C ALA A 209 -5.06 2.29 11.56
N GLY A 210 -5.35 3.38 12.30
CA GLY A 210 -4.52 3.80 13.43
C GLY A 210 -3.13 4.30 13.02
N PHE A 211 -3.03 5.08 11.94
CA PHE A 211 -1.76 5.63 11.47
C PHE A 211 -1.13 6.49 12.57
N CYS A 212 0.12 6.24 12.97
CA CYS A 212 0.72 6.97 14.10
C CYS A 212 1.73 8.03 13.64
N THR A 213 1.77 9.16 14.36
CA THR A 213 2.70 10.25 14.04
C THR A 213 4.16 9.84 14.22
N GLY A 214 4.43 8.93 15.14
CA GLY A 214 5.78 8.45 15.46
C GLY A 214 6.29 7.24 14.67
N THR A 215 5.51 6.70 13.74
CA THR A 215 5.83 5.48 12.95
C THR A 215 6.00 5.73 11.45
N GLY A 216 5.98 7.00 11.02
CA GLY A 216 6.22 7.39 9.63
C GLY A 216 5.05 7.21 8.66
N ASP A 217 3.89 6.68 9.10
CA ASP A 217 2.73 6.42 8.25
C ASP A 217 1.66 7.51 8.31
N ALA A 218 1.45 8.18 9.45
CA ALA A 218 0.55 9.34 9.50
C ALA A 218 1.05 10.51 8.64
N ILE A 219 2.38 10.69 8.51
CA ILE A 219 2.95 11.69 7.59
C ILE A 219 2.62 11.37 6.12
N MET A 220 2.67 10.09 5.70
CA MET A 220 2.31 9.68 4.34
C MET A 220 0.86 10.06 3.98
N VAL A 221 -0.08 9.99 4.95
CA VAL A 221 -1.46 10.44 4.76
C VAL A 221 -1.52 11.96 4.53
N ILE A 222 -0.77 12.75 5.29
CA ILE A 222 -0.77 14.21 5.15
C ILE A 222 -0.01 14.68 3.90
N GLU A 223 1.04 13.96 3.48
CA GLU A 223 1.73 14.20 2.20
C GLU A 223 0.78 13.95 1.01
N CYS A 224 0.10 12.80 0.99
CA CYS A 224 -0.94 12.51 -0.01
C CYS A 224 -2.01 13.61 -0.03
N TYR A 225 -2.54 13.96 1.14
CA TYR A 225 -3.61 14.95 1.26
C TYR A 225 -3.16 16.36 0.85
N SER A 226 -1.88 16.68 1.06
CA SER A 226 -1.26 17.94 0.60
C SER A 226 -0.98 17.94 -0.91
N GLY A 227 -0.76 16.77 -1.51
CA GLY A 227 -0.74 16.60 -2.97
C GLY A 227 -2.10 16.82 -3.63
N LEU A 228 -3.19 16.46 -2.95
CA LEU A 228 -4.57 16.74 -3.42
C LEU A 228 -5.05 18.17 -3.08
N ARG A 229 -4.61 18.75 -1.96
CA ARG A 229 -5.19 19.99 -1.43
C ARG A 229 -4.17 20.94 -0.79
N SER A 230 -4.16 22.18 -1.26
CA SER A 230 -3.43 23.28 -0.62
C SER A 230 -4.11 23.80 0.65
N ALA A 231 -3.34 24.46 1.53
CA ALA A 231 -3.87 25.13 2.71
C ALA A 231 -4.95 26.19 2.36
N ALA A 232 -4.73 26.97 1.28
CA ALA A 232 -5.67 27.97 0.80
C ALA A 232 -7.03 27.38 0.38
N ASN A 233 -7.05 26.12 -0.07
CA ASN A 233 -8.28 25.40 -0.43
C ASN A 233 -8.92 24.65 0.77
N GLY A 234 -8.37 24.81 1.99
CA GLY A 234 -8.91 24.22 3.22
C GLY A 234 -8.23 22.95 3.72
N ASN A 235 -7.00 22.64 3.29
CA ASN A 235 -6.18 21.62 3.96
C ASN A 235 -5.69 22.16 5.33
N LEU A 236 -6.39 21.79 6.42
CA LEU A 236 -6.02 22.14 7.79
C LEU A 236 -4.73 21.45 8.25
N MET A 237 -4.38 20.30 7.66
CA MET A 237 -3.24 19.49 8.08
C MET A 237 -1.91 20.01 7.55
N ALA A 238 -1.91 20.76 6.43
CA ALA A 238 -0.70 21.25 5.77
C ALA A 238 0.24 22.05 6.68
N LYS A 239 -0.29 22.77 7.69
CA LYS A 239 0.52 23.52 8.66
C LYS A 239 1.39 22.63 9.57
N TYR A 240 1.00 21.37 9.78
CA TYR A 240 1.72 20.43 10.65
C TYR A 240 2.89 19.73 9.95
N MET A 241 3.02 19.83 8.63
CA MET A 241 4.09 19.16 7.87
C MET A 241 5.50 19.39 8.43
N PRO A 242 5.92 20.62 8.86
CA PRO A 242 7.24 20.82 9.46
C PRO A 242 7.46 20.01 10.75
N GLY A 243 6.42 19.87 11.59
CA GLY A 243 6.49 19.06 12.81
C GLY A 243 6.50 17.57 12.50
N LEU A 244 5.69 17.12 11.55
CA LEU A 244 5.68 15.74 11.05
C LEU A 244 7.03 15.33 10.46
N THR A 245 7.67 16.19 9.66
CA THR A 245 9.01 15.93 9.11
C THR A 245 10.03 15.76 10.24
N VAL A 246 10.03 16.62 11.28
CA VAL A 246 10.94 16.47 12.42
C VAL A 246 10.71 15.15 13.18
N ILE A 247 9.45 14.73 13.38
CA ILE A 247 9.15 13.44 14.02
C ILE A 247 9.61 12.27 13.14
N ASN A 248 9.34 12.33 11.84
CA ASN A 248 9.71 11.29 10.88
C ASN A 248 11.23 11.18 10.68
N ASP A 249 11.95 12.29 10.63
CA ASP A 249 13.42 12.29 10.53
C ASP A 249 14.07 11.68 11.78
N ARG A 250 13.46 11.83 12.98
CA ARG A 250 13.86 11.06 14.17
C ARG A 250 13.59 9.56 13.98
N TYR A 251 12.35 9.18 13.63
CA TYR A 251 11.95 7.79 13.39
C TYR A 251 12.91 7.08 12.40
N LEU A 252 13.21 7.71 11.27
CA LEU A 252 14.12 7.17 10.24
C LEU A 252 15.59 7.12 10.67
N SER A 253 16.03 7.97 11.61
CA SER A 253 17.42 8.00 12.08
C SER A 253 17.68 7.14 13.32
N THR A 254 16.65 6.82 14.12
CA THR A 254 16.75 5.88 15.24
C THR A 254 16.29 4.47 14.90
N GLY A 255 15.29 4.31 14.02
CA GLY A 255 14.58 3.05 13.79
C GLY A 255 13.61 2.67 14.91
N GLU A 256 13.16 3.64 15.70
CA GLU A 256 12.37 3.46 16.93
C GLU A 256 11.12 4.37 16.93
N ASP A 257 9.97 3.87 17.40
CA ASP A 257 8.70 4.60 17.50
C ASP A 257 8.86 5.91 18.30
N GLN A 258 8.27 7.02 17.82
CA GLN A 258 8.44 8.34 18.42
C GLN A 258 7.20 8.81 19.22
N ALA A 259 7.29 8.80 20.55
CA ALA A 259 6.19 9.19 21.44
C ALA A 259 5.84 10.69 21.48
N GLY A 260 6.64 11.56 20.84
CA GLY A 260 6.52 13.02 20.98
C GLY A 260 5.39 13.63 20.14
N THR A 261 4.44 14.31 20.80
CA THR A 261 3.40 15.15 20.16
C THR A 261 3.78 16.63 20.07
N ALA A 262 4.77 17.08 20.85
CA ALA A 262 5.04 18.50 21.10
C ALA A 262 5.36 19.32 19.84
N GLU A 263 5.96 18.72 18.82
CA GLU A 263 6.21 19.37 17.52
C GLU A 263 4.91 19.70 16.75
N LEU A 264 3.81 19.02 17.06
CA LEU A 264 2.48 19.23 16.48
C LEU A 264 1.64 20.14 17.39
N ASP A 265 1.70 19.93 18.70
CA ASP A 265 0.94 20.70 19.70
C ASP A 265 1.31 22.20 19.67
N ALA A 266 2.58 22.51 19.36
CA ALA A 266 3.07 23.87 19.17
C ALA A 266 2.48 24.56 17.91
N ILE A 267 1.87 23.82 16.99
CA ILE A 267 1.27 24.29 15.73
C ILE A 267 -0.27 24.38 15.84
N GLY A 268 -0.89 23.55 16.69
CA GLY A 268 -2.32 23.62 16.99
C GLY A 268 -2.90 22.32 17.52
N ASN A 269 -4.24 22.26 17.56
CA ASN A 269 -4.98 21.07 17.96
C ASN A 269 -4.98 20.01 16.83
N TRP A 270 -3.96 19.16 16.81
CA TRP A 270 -3.80 18.09 15.82
C TRP A 270 -5.06 17.22 15.67
N THR A 271 -5.59 16.72 16.78
CA THR A 271 -6.74 15.79 16.76
C THR A 271 -8.02 16.48 16.27
N GLY A 272 -8.23 17.73 16.68
CA GLY A 272 -9.34 18.56 16.20
C GLY A 272 -9.25 18.86 14.70
N ASP A 273 -8.07 19.17 14.17
CA ASP A 273 -7.87 19.47 12.75
C ASP A 273 -7.93 18.21 11.86
N TRP A 274 -7.47 17.05 12.37
CA TRP A 274 -7.65 15.75 11.70
C TRP A 274 -9.14 15.41 11.58
N ALA A 275 -9.86 15.44 12.71
CA ALA A 275 -11.30 15.20 12.75
C ALA A 275 -12.07 16.20 11.88
N ALA A 276 -11.69 17.48 11.88
CA ALA A 276 -12.29 18.50 11.02
C ALA A 276 -12.03 18.25 9.53
N SER A 277 -10.85 17.75 9.15
CA SER A 277 -10.49 17.42 7.77
C SER A 277 -11.34 16.29 7.19
N TYR A 278 -11.77 15.31 8.00
CA TYR A 278 -12.77 14.33 7.56
C TYR A 278 -14.21 14.86 7.66
N ASN A 279 -14.56 15.57 8.75
CA ASN A 279 -15.94 15.94 9.01
C ASN A 279 -16.45 17.06 8.09
N ASN A 280 -15.58 17.93 7.56
CA ASN A 280 -15.96 18.93 6.56
C ASN A 280 -16.24 18.28 5.19
N THR A 281 -17.42 18.54 4.62
CA THR A 281 -17.89 17.93 3.36
C THR A 281 -17.04 18.26 2.13
N THR A 282 -16.29 19.37 2.16
CA THR A 282 -15.47 19.87 1.05
C THR A 282 -14.05 19.28 1.04
N THR A 283 -13.66 18.61 2.12
CA THR A 283 -12.35 17.97 2.32
C THR A 283 -12.45 16.44 2.46
N ARG A 284 -13.60 15.94 2.94
CA ARG A 284 -13.84 14.53 3.28
C ARG A 284 -13.42 13.53 2.21
N ALA A 285 -13.76 13.78 0.95
CA ALA A 285 -13.51 12.84 -0.14
C ALA A 285 -12.01 12.60 -0.33
N ASP A 286 -11.23 13.68 -0.43
CA ASP A 286 -9.79 13.66 -0.63
C ASP A 286 -9.07 13.07 0.59
N PHE A 287 -9.47 13.48 1.81
CA PHE A 287 -8.85 13.01 3.05
C PHE A 287 -9.14 11.51 3.29
N LYS A 288 -10.38 11.07 3.00
CA LYS A 288 -10.73 9.65 3.00
C LYS A 288 -9.93 8.88 1.96
N SER A 289 -9.79 9.42 0.74
CA SER A 289 -9.05 8.75 -0.35
C SER A 289 -7.57 8.56 -0.02
N CYS A 290 -6.94 9.54 0.64
CA CYS A 290 -5.55 9.39 1.09
C CYS A 290 -5.41 8.39 2.24
N GLN A 291 -6.30 8.42 3.23
CA GLN A 291 -6.35 7.38 4.25
C GLN A 291 -6.55 5.99 3.63
N ASP A 292 -7.51 5.85 2.70
CA ASP A 292 -7.76 4.61 1.95
C ASP A 292 -6.48 4.12 1.27
N GLN A 293 -5.83 4.99 0.47
CA GLN A 293 -4.62 4.70 -0.29
C GLN A 293 -3.43 4.27 0.57
N ILE A 294 -3.17 4.95 1.70
CA ILE A 294 -2.01 4.61 2.56
C ILE A 294 -2.23 3.30 3.31
N SER A 295 -3.44 3.03 3.83
CA SER A 295 -3.75 1.71 4.41
C SER A 295 -3.75 0.61 3.34
N ASP A 296 -4.12 0.93 2.10
CA ASP A 296 -4.02 0.00 0.98
C ASP A 296 -2.55 -0.32 0.63
N GLN A 297 -1.68 0.69 0.63
CA GLN A 297 -0.25 0.57 0.41
C GLN A 297 0.47 -0.24 1.51
N LEU A 298 0.10 -0.04 2.78
CA LEU A 298 0.78 -0.64 3.93
C LEU A 298 0.25 -2.02 4.33
N TYR A 299 -1.03 -2.32 4.09
CA TYR A 299 -1.66 -3.57 4.58
C TYR A 299 -2.39 -4.36 3.50
N TYR A 300 -3.23 -3.73 2.69
CA TYR A 300 -4.07 -4.46 1.72
C TYR A 300 -3.26 -5.06 0.56
N THR A 301 -2.47 -4.24 -0.13
CA THR A 301 -1.67 -4.66 -1.28
C THR A 301 -0.60 -5.69 -0.90
N PRO A 302 0.17 -5.52 0.19
CA PRO A 302 1.06 -6.57 0.69
C PRO A 302 0.34 -7.89 1.01
N ALA A 303 -0.85 -7.84 1.64
CA ALA A 303 -1.65 -9.03 1.91
C ALA A 303 -2.17 -9.72 0.63
N MET A 304 -2.56 -8.96 -0.40
CA MET A 304 -2.99 -9.52 -1.69
C MET A 304 -1.80 -10.07 -2.50
N ASN A 305 -0.61 -9.48 -2.39
CA ASN A 305 0.61 -9.96 -3.05
C ASN A 305 1.06 -11.29 -2.45
N GLU A 306 1.09 -11.43 -1.13
CA GLU A 306 1.34 -12.73 -0.48
C GLU A 306 0.21 -13.73 -0.80
N ALA A 307 -1.06 -13.31 -0.88
CA ALA A 307 -2.15 -14.20 -1.31
C ALA A 307 -1.92 -14.76 -2.73
N ALA A 308 -1.56 -13.92 -3.69
CA ALA A 308 -1.23 -14.33 -5.06
C ALA A 308 -0.01 -15.27 -5.10
N LYS A 309 1.08 -14.90 -4.42
CA LYS A 309 2.33 -15.65 -4.31
C LYS A 309 2.13 -17.09 -3.82
N TRP A 310 1.26 -17.29 -2.81
CA TRP A 310 1.00 -18.64 -2.28
C TRP A 310 -0.13 -19.40 -2.97
N GLY A 311 -0.82 -18.78 -3.93
CA GLY A 311 -1.91 -19.40 -4.70
C GLY A 311 -3.26 -19.37 -3.99
N LEU A 312 -3.48 -18.42 -3.08
CA LEU A 312 -4.72 -18.24 -2.33
C LEU A 312 -5.73 -17.46 -3.18
N THR A 313 -6.82 -18.11 -3.55
CA THR A 313 -7.79 -17.61 -4.52
C THR A 313 -9.00 -16.95 -3.87
N THR A 314 -9.48 -17.52 -2.76
CA THR A 314 -10.78 -17.18 -2.16
C THR A 314 -10.74 -15.84 -1.42
N ALA A 315 -11.89 -15.14 -1.38
CA ALA A 315 -12.01 -13.91 -0.60
C ALA A 315 -11.84 -14.16 0.90
N LEU A 316 -12.23 -15.33 1.40
CA LEU A 316 -12.06 -15.69 2.80
C LEU A 316 -10.58 -15.79 3.22
N SER A 317 -9.74 -16.47 2.43
CA SER A 317 -8.29 -16.51 2.70
C SER A 317 -7.65 -15.13 2.60
N LYS A 318 -8.06 -14.33 1.60
CA LYS A 318 -7.59 -12.94 1.41
C LYS A 318 -7.99 -12.03 2.57
N ALA A 319 -9.20 -12.17 3.10
CA ALA A 319 -9.67 -11.44 4.28
C ALA A 319 -8.93 -11.86 5.55
N ALA A 320 -8.70 -13.16 5.75
CA ALA A 320 -7.92 -13.68 6.89
C ALA A 320 -6.44 -13.24 6.82
N LEU A 321 -5.90 -13.02 5.62
CA LEU A 321 -4.58 -12.43 5.41
C LEU A 321 -4.57 -10.92 5.70
N TYR A 322 -5.48 -10.15 5.12
CA TYR A 322 -5.58 -8.71 5.40
C TYR A 322 -5.68 -8.42 6.91
N ASP A 323 -6.51 -9.18 7.63
CA ASP A 323 -6.68 -9.08 9.07
C ASP A 323 -5.43 -9.49 9.88
N VAL A 324 -4.53 -10.31 9.33
CA VAL A 324 -3.23 -10.60 9.96
C VAL A 324 -2.22 -9.47 9.73
N PHE A 325 -2.26 -8.81 8.56
CA PHE A 325 -1.38 -7.69 8.24
C PHE A 325 -1.68 -6.46 9.11
N ILE A 326 -2.96 -6.19 9.37
CA ILE A 326 -3.39 -5.14 10.32
C ILE A 326 -2.94 -5.50 11.75
N ASN A 327 -3.23 -6.71 12.23
CA ASN A 327 -3.06 -7.07 13.65
C ASN A 327 -1.63 -7.51 14.05
N HIS A 328 -0.78 -7.94 13.11
CA HIS A 328 0.58 -8.41 13.40
C HIS A 328 1.67 -7.77 12.52
N GLY A 329 1.32 -6.82 11.65
CA GLY A 329 2.22 -6.28 10.63
C GLY A 329 2.62 -7.30 9.56
N GLU A 330 3.31 -6.81 8.53
CA GLU A 330 3.79 -7.65 7.41
C GLU A 330 4.76 -8.75 7.85
N SER A 331 5.69 -8.45 8.75
CA SER A 331 6.68 -9.42 9.23
C SER A 331 6.04 -10.56 10.04
N GLY A 332 5.06 -10.25 10.88
CA GLY A 332 4.24 -11.22 11.60
C GLY A 332 3.38 -12.07 10.67
N ALA A 333 2.78 -11.45 9.65
CA ALA A 333 2.01 -12.13 8.61
C ALA A 333 2.86 -13.12 7.80
N LYS A 334 3.99 -12.67 7.24
CA LYS A 334 4.96 -13.51 6.49
C LYS A 334 5.49 -14.65 7.35
N LYS A 335 5.75 -14.41 8.65
CA LYS A 335 6.13 -15.47 9.59
C LYS A 335 5.02 -16.52 9.74
N LEU A 336 3.76 -16.11 9.94
CA LEU A 336 2.63 -17.03 10.08
C LEU A 336 2.37 -17.85 8.80
N ILE A 337 2.55 -17.24 7.62
CA ILE A 337 2.52 -17.94 6.34
C ILE A 337 3.63 -19.00 6.26
N LYS A 338 4.89 -18.63 6.52
CA LYS A 338 6.05 -19.55 6.51
C LYS A 338 5.86 -20.72 7.48
N ASP A 339 5.38 -20.42 8.69
CA ASP A 339 5.07 -21.40 9.73
C ASP A 339 3.93 -22.34 9.32
N THR A 340 2.98 -21.86 8.52
CA THR A 340 1.86 -22.65 7.97
C THR A 340 2.34 -23.57 6.86
N ASN A 341 3.05 -23.04 5.86
CA ASN A 341 3.65 -23.82 4.76
C ASN A 341 4.52 -24.95 5.31
N THR A 342 5.39 -24.66 6.28
CA THR A 342 6.25 -25.65 6.95
C THR A 342 5.42 -26.73 7.66
N ALA A 343 4.34 -26.34 8.35
CA ALA A 343 3.46 -27.29 9.05
C ALA A 343 2.56 -28.13 8.13
N LEU A 344 2.57 -27.86 6.82
CA LEU A 344 1.90 -28.65 5.77
C LEU A 344 2.90 -29.44 4.92
N GLY A 345 4.19 -29.49 5.30
CA GLY A 345 5.25 -30.21 4.59
C GLY A 345 5.96 -29.40 3.50
N ASN A 346 5.56 -28.15 3.26
CA ASN A 346 6.24 -27.22 2.37
C ASN A 346 7.34 -26.43 3.11
N SER A 347 8.27 -27.15 3.76
CA SER A 347 9.40 -26.54 4.50
C SER A 347 10.31 -25.71 3.59
N SER A 348 10.44 -26.11 2.32
CA SER A 348 11.24 -25.42 1.30
C SER A 348 10.57 -24.15 0.74
N GLN A 349 9.36 -23.80 1.19
CA GLN A 349 8.64 -22.57 0.78
C GLN A 349 8.42 -22.47 -0.74
N VAL A 350 8.09 -23.59 -1.40
CA VAL A 350 7.74 -23.64 -2.82
C VAL A 350 6.44 -22.87 -3.06
N ALA A 351 6.47 -21.93 -4.00
CA ALA A 351 5.33 -21.12 -4.41
C ALA A 351 4.73 -21.64 -5.74
N PRO A 352 3.40 -21.68 -5.91
CA PRO A 352 2.37 -21.51 -4.88
C PRO A 352 2.38 -22.67 -3.86
N ALA A 353 1.94 -22.39 -2.63
CA ALA A 353 1.76 -23.44 -1.62
C ALA A 353 0.45 -24.21 -1.84
N ILE A 354 -0.57 -23.58 -2.40
CA ILE A 354 -1.79 -24.28 -2.83
C ILE A 354 -1.49 -25.15 -4.06
N GLY A 355 -1.94 -26.40 -4.03
CA GLY A 355 -1.65 -27.43 -5.02
C GLY A 355 -0.33 -28.18 -4.77
N TYR A 356 0.68 -27.54 -4.16
CA TYR A 356 1.94 -28.20 -3.82
C TYR A 356 1.69 -29.42 -2.90
N ASN A 357 2.15 -30.60 -3.32
CA ASN A 357 1.93 -31.89 -2.65
C ASN A 357 0.45 -32.17 -2.26
N GLY A 358 -0.52 -31.58 -2.98
CA GLY A 358 -1.94 -31.75 -2.70
C GLY A 358 -2.51 -30.87 -1.57
N ILE A 359 -1.78 -29.84 -1.12
CA ILE A 359 -2.30 -28.85 -0.16
C ILE A 359 -3.49 -28.12 -0.78
N THR A 360 -4.67 -28.25 -0.18
CA THR A 360 -5.88 -27.50 -0.56
C THR A 360 -5.94 -26.16 0.15
N GLU A 361 -6.66 -25.19 -0.42
CA GLU A 361 -6.85 -23.88 0.22
C GLU A 361 -7.61 -23.99 1.57
N ASP A 362 -8.51 -24.96 1.73
CA ASP A 362 -9.14 -25.28 3.02
C ASP A 362 -8.12 -25.77 4.06
N ALA A 363 -7.25 -26.73 3.69
CA ALA A 363 -6.22 -27.26 4.57
C ALA A 363 -5.20 -26.17 4.94
N TRP A 364 -4.86 -25.29 4.00
CA TRP A 364 -3.99 -24.14 4.23
C TRP A 364 -4.63 -23.14 5.19
N LEU A 365 -5.84 -22.65 4.89
CA LEU A 365 -6.52 -21.65 5.72
C LEU A 365 -6.78 -22.19 7.13
N LYS A 366 -7.23 -23.45 7.26
CA LYS A 366 -7.37 -24.10 8.57
C LYS A 366 -6.05 -24.06 9.34
N LYS A 367 -4.93 -24.38 8.69
CA LYS A 367 -3.62 -24.45 9.36
C LYS A 367 -3.05 -23.07 9.70
N PHE A 368 -3.31 -22.08 8.85
CA PHE A 368 -3.01 -20.68 9.10
C PHE A 368 -3.76 -20.14 10.33
N LEU A 369 -5.05 -20.42 10.43
CA LEU A 369 -5.87 -20.04 11.59
C LEU A 369 -5.42 -20.77 12.87
N GLU A 370 -5.08 -22.07 12.81
CA GLU A 370 -4.45 -22.78 13.94
C GLU A 370 -3.12 -22.13 14.39
N LYS A 371 -2.29 -21.67 13.44
CA LYS A 371 -1.02 -20.98 13.73
C LYS A 371 -1.25 -19.62 14.38
N ARG A 372 -2.10 -18.78 13.79
CA ARG A 372 -2.42 -17.43 14.32
C ARG A 372 -3.06 -17.50 15.70
N ARG A 373 -4.01 -18.41 15.91
CA ARG A 373 -4.59 -18.73 17.23
C ARG A 373 -3.51 -19.07 18.24
N ASN A 374 -2.54 -19.92 17.88
CA ASN A 374 -1.46 -20.30 18.79
C ASN A 374 -0.50 -19.13 19.11
N THR A 375 -0.26 -18.22 18.16
CA THR A 375 0.54 -17.01 18.41
C THR A 375 -0.16 -16.07 19.38
N LEU A 376 -1.44 -15.74 19.14
CA LEU A 376 -2.23 -14.89 20.04
C LEU A 376 -2.39 -15.53 21.44
N ALA A 377 -2.57 -16.84 21.52
CA ALA A 377 -2.68 -17.58 22.79
C ALA A 377 -1.36 -17.72 23.58
N ALA A 378 -0.22 -17.37 22.99
CA ALA A 378 1.08 -17.40 23.66
C ALA A 378 1.44 -16.07 24.35
N ASP A 379 0.65 -15.02 24.13
CA ASP A 379 0.84 -13.69 24.70
C ASP A 379 -0.38 -13.32 25.55
N SER A 380 -0.15 -13.00 26.83
CA SER A 380 -1.19 -12.58 27.77
C SER A 380 -1.90 -11.28 27.38
N THR A 381 -1.28 -10.47 26.51
CA THR A 381 -1.82 -9.21 25.99
C THR A 381 -2.87 -9.44 24.89
N TRP A 382 -2.74 -10.54 24.14
CA TRP A 382 -3.52 -10.82 22.93
C TRP A 382 -4.48 -12.01 23.04
N ILE A 383 -4.55 -12.64 24.21
CA ILE A 383 -5.36 -13.84 24.44
C ILE A 383 -6.88 -13.62 24.26
N ASP A 384 -7.37 -12.41 24.48
CA ASP A 384 -8.78 -12.05 24.23
C ASP A 384 -9.09 -11.83 22.74
N ALA A 385 -8.10 -11.48 21.92
CA ALA A 385 -8.29 -11.22 20.49
C ALA A 385 -8.57 -12.50 19.66
N ILE A 386 -8.43 -13.70 20.23
CA ILE A 386 -8.50 -14.97 19.50
C ILE A 386 -9.88 -15.22 18.84
N ASP A 387 -10.95 -14.61 19.35
CA ASP A 387 -12.28 -14.67 18.75
C ASP A 387 -12.29 -14.15 17.29
N ARG A 388 -11.38 -13.24 16.91
CA ARG A 388 -11.21 -12.80 15.51
C ARG A 388 -10.83 -13.94 14.58
N VAL A 389 -9.93 -14.82 15.04
CA VAL A 389 -9.49 -16.01 14.29
C VAL A 389 -10.64 -17.04 14.21
N ALA A 390 -11.48 -17.10 15.24
CA ALA A 390 -12.65 -17.96 15.29
C ALA A 390 -13.73 -17.57 14.25
N ALA A 391 -13.86 -16.27 13.93
CA ALA A 391 -14.78 -15.79 12.90
C ALA A 391 -14.42 -16.27 11.48
N TYR A 392 -13.12 -16.31 11.15
CA TYR A 392 -12.63 -16.89 9.89
C TYR A 392 -12.76 -18.42 9.87
N GLU A 393 -12.49 -19.11 10.98
CA GLU A 393 -12.70 -20.56 11.10
C GLU A 393 -14.18 -20.95 10.93
N LYS A 394 -15.12 -20.15 11.47
CA LYS A 394 -16.55 -20.32 11.22
C LYS A 394 -16.90 -20.15 9.75
N GLN A 395 -16.41 -19.11 9.09
CA GLN A 395 -16.69 -18.92 7.65
C GLN A 395 -16.11 -20.06 6.81
N ARG A 396 -14.95 -20.61 7.20
CA ARG A 396 -14.32 -21.79 6.56
C ARG A 396 -15.20 -23.03 6.72
N ARG A 397 -15.67 -23.33 7.93
CA ARG A 397 -16.61 -24.44 8.21
C ARG A 397 -17.95 -24.29 7.48
N ARG A 398 -18.43 -23.06 7.31
CA ARG A 398 -19.63 -22.71 6.52
C ARG A 398 -19.40 -22.70 5.01
N ALA A 399 -18.19 -22.95 4.52
CA ALA A 399 -17.79 -22.84 3.11
C ALA A 399 -18.12 -21.45 2.47
N ASN A 400 -18.05 -20.37 3.26
CA ASN A 400 -18.32 -19.00 2.80
C ASN A 400 -17.09 -18.38 2.11
N TRP A 401 -16.54 -19.10 1.12
CA TRP A 401 -15.25 -18.81 0.48
C TRP A 401 -15.19 -17.45 -0.20
N ASP A 402 -16.28 -17.04 -0.86
CA ASP A 402 -16.36 -15.78 -1.60
C ASP A 402 -16.97 -14.62 -0.77
N LEU A 403 -17.20 -14.82 0.53
CA LEU A 403 -17.97 -13.91 1.40
C LEU A 403 -19.36 -13.57 0.83
N SER A 404 -19.93 -14.51 0.06
CA SER A 404 -21.17 -14.37 -0.71
C SER A 404 -22.45 -14.55 0.11
N VAL A 405 -22.33 -15.00 1.37
CA VAL A 405 -23.42 -14.97 2.37
C VAL A 405 -23.00 -14.18 3.60
N ALA A 406 -23.99 -13.65 4.33
CA ALA A 406 -23.75 -12.77 5.47
C ALA A 406 -22.81 -13.41 6.52
N VAL A 407 -21.85 -12.59 6.95
CA VAL A 407 -20.87 -12.88 8.00
C VAL A 407 -21.43 -12.39 9.34
N LYS A 408 -21.13 -13.12 10.40
CA LYS A 408 -21.41 -12.74 11.79
C LYS A 408 -20.23 -13.13 12.67
N ASN A 409 -19.93 -12.31 13.66
CA ASN A 409 -18.99 -12.60 14.75
C ASN A 409 -19.68 -13.30 15.95
N ASP A 410 -20.78 -14.02 15.72
CA ASP A 410 -21.45 -14.86 16.72
C ASP A 410 -20.70 -16.20 16.93
N VAL A 411 -19.43 -16.09 17.30
CA VAL A 411 -18.52 -17.20 17.62
C VAL A 411 -17.45 -16.77 18.61
N ARG A 412 -17.03 -17.68 19.49
CA ARG A 412 -15.84 -17.52 20.32
C ARG A 412 -14.83 -18.62 20.00
N ALA A 413 -13.55 -18.36 20.24
CA ALA A 413 -12.45 -19.32 20.10
C ALA A 413 -12.72 -20.62 20.86
N ARG A 414 -13.38 -20.52 22.03
CA ARG A 414 -13.81 -21.68 22.83
C ARG A 414 -14.82 -22.59 22.13
N ASP A 415 -15.68 -22.06 21.27
CA ASP A 415 -16.66 -22.83 20.49
C ASP A 415 -16.01 -23.51 19.27
N CYS A 416 -14.85 -23.02 18.82
CA CYS A 416 -14.06 -23.61 17.75
C CYS A 416 -13.06 -24.67 18.23
N TRP A 417 -12.43 -24.46 19.40
CA TRP A 417 -11.20 -25.14 19.80
C TRP A 417 -11.09 -25.53 21.30
N GLY A 418 -12.08 -25.23 22.14
CA GLY A 418 -12.12 -25.69 23.55
C GLY A 418 -12.03 -24.58 24.61
N SER A 419 -12.48 -24.89 25.83
CA SER A 419 -12.85 -23.92 26.87
C SER A 419 -11.71 -23.10 27.51
N SER A 420 -10.46 -23.30 27.10
CA SER A 420 -9.29 -22.57 27.64
C SER A 420 -9.22 -21.10 27.20
N TYR A 421 -9.87 -20.75 26.09
CA TYR A 421 -9.86 -19.39 25.59
C TYR A 421 -10.90 -18.52 26.31
N PRO A 422 -10.60 -17.25 26.63
CA PRO A 422 -11.56 -16.31 27.20
C PRO A 422 -12.67 -15.97 26.18
N ALA A 423 -13.44 -14.91 26.45
CA ALA A 423 -14.43 -14.39 25.52
C ALA A 423 -14.19 -12.89 25.37
N SER A 424 -13.95 -12.46 24.14
CA SER A 424 -13.50 -11.10 23.78
C SER A 424 -14.45 -9.97 24.17
N GLY A 425 -15.74 -10.26 24.34
CA GLY A 425 -16.76 -9.29 24.76
C GLY A 425 -17.35 -8.43 23.64
N TYR A 426 -16.80 -8.46 22.41
CA TYR A 426 -17.30 -7.67 21.28
C TYR A 426 -18.80 -7.89 21.01
N THR A 427 -19.49 -6.81 20.68
CA THR A 427 -20.87 -6.77 20.21
C THR A 427 -21.01 -7.59 18.94
N VAL A 428 -21.97 -8.52 18.91
CA VAL A 428 -22.28 -9.25 17.69
C VAL A 428 -22.92 -8.31 16.67
N ARG A 429 -22.40 -8.36 15.44
CA ARG A 429 -22.87 -7.66 14.25
C ARG A 429 -23.16 -8.70 13.16
N THR A 430 -24.00 -8.32 12.20
CA THR A 430 -24.18 -9.03 10.93
C THR A 430 -23.68 -8.14 9.81
N ILE A 431 -22.80 -8.63 8.95
CA ILE A 431 -22.30 -7.93 7.76
C ILE A 431 -22.81 -8.69 6.53
N ASN A 432 -23.58 -8.02 5.69
CA ASN A 432 -24.11 -8.56 4.43
C ASN A 432 -23.05 -8.52 3.32
N PRO A 433 -23.19 -9.29 2.22
CA PRO A 433 -22.22 -9.32 1.13
C PRO A 433 -21.99 -7.98 0.41
N ASP A 434 -22.89 -7.00 0.54
CA ASP A 434 -22.73 -5.63 0.04
C ASP A 434 -22.02 -4.68 1.04
N GLY A 435 -21.61 -5.21 2.20
CA GLY A 435 -21.06 -4.47 3.32
C GLY A 435 -22.06 -3.54 4.02
N THR A 436 -23.37 -3.73 3.86
CA THR A 436 -24.34 -3.20 4.83
C THR A 436 -24.28 -4.05 6.10
N TRP A 437 -24.61 -3.47 7.25
CA TRP A 437 -24.51 -4.18 8.54
C TRP A 437 -25.68 -3.88 9.47
N SER A 438 -25.88 -4.74 10.46
CA SER A 438 -26.88 -4.58 11.51
C SER A 438 -26.46 -5.24 12.83
N THR A 439 -27.03 -4.78 13.95
CA THR A 439 -26.95 -5.49 15.24
C THR A 439 -28.14 -6.45 15.34
N PRO A 440 -27.95 -7.78 15.40
CA PRO A 440 -29.06 -8.73 15.50
C PRO A 440 -29.68 -8.70 16.91
N SER A 441 -31.01 -8.75 16.99
CA SER A 441 -31.77 -8.75 18.25
C SER A 441 -31.60 -10.03 19.08
N SER A 442 -31.10 -11.11 18.48
CA SER A 442 -30.74 -12.36 19.14
C SER A 442 -29.68 -13.11 18.34
N TYR A 443 -28.78 -13.82 19.02
CA TYR A 443 -27.73 -14.64 18.42
C TYR A 443 -27.34 -15.77 19.38
N THR A 444 -26.72 -16.82 18.83
CA THR A 444 -26.15 -17.93 19.60
C THR A 444 -24.73 -18.15 19.14
N TYR A 445 -23.77 -18.09 20.06
CA TYR A 445 -22.37 -18.36 19.77
C TYR A 445 -22.18 -19.80 19.27
N SER A 446 -21.65 -19.95 18.06
CA SER A 446 -21.37 -21.23 17.41
C SER A 446 -20.19 -21.07 16.46
N CYS A 447 -19.28 -22.05 16.39
CA CYS A 447 -18.25 -22.09 15.35
C CYS A 447 -18.72 -22.77 14.05
N ASN A 448 -19.90 -23.38 14.06
CA ASN A 448 -20.53 -24.01 12.90
C ASN A 448 -21.71 -23.14 12.44
#